data_AF-A0A954MVD3-F1
#
_entry.id   AF-A0A954MVD3-F1
#
_cell.length_a   1.000
_cell.length_b   1.000
_cell.length_c   1.000
_cell.angle_alpha   90.00
_cell.angle_beta   90.00
_cell.angle_gamma   90.00
#
_symmetry.space_group_name_H-M   'P 1'
#
loop_
_entity.id
_entity.type
_entity.pdbx_description
1 polymer ?
#
loop_
_entity_poly.entity_id
_entity_poly.type
_entity_poly.pdbx_seq_one_letter_code
_entity_poly.pdbx_strand_id
1 'polypeptide(L)'
;MGLFSSSSPAQATAPDEEKIVELACVCGEKVRGIRASRPRKLVCKRCGTPLFLLPRSPYPPPRAFTKSSVKSGSKSSKKSGSKGKRKSGRSRRRMTVGSVFGSILGFMLFPFVWVGVQIRTAATSAVRWMIRPLHLAVILTIVILSTTGYFTYRKLQYDRANSLLTTLPEESDRLLNEGKISEAAELMKKVSAAITTTNRKDDEARRLKQLAGELEAVQNLSPGAIEEIVTRATDASTGWGEIFARTYSGQWIIVDTTAISEEERGRAHVDIALTVNANPVRLIVDLPSLGKSKDEEVPLRSIFAARIYNCVSEGKFGWKIGLDSSSIVFLTDRRVYDSLNMRTGDDTLDRETDRLLDHQAKKLEVSK
;
A
#
# COMPACT_ATOMS: atom_id res chain seq x y z
N MET A 1 22.87 38.33 24.17
CA MET A 1 23.84 38.41 23.06
C MET A 1 23.60 37.21 22.16
N GLY A 2 23.21 37.26 20.88
CA GLY A 2 22.88 38.36 19.99
C GLY A 2 21.78 37.87 19.02
N LEU A 3 20.87 38.79 18.70
CA LEU A 3 19.70 38.59 17.84
C LEU A 3 20.14 38.74 16.37
N PHE A 4 20.00 37.70 15.55
CA PHE A 4 20.06 37.84 14.09
C PHE A 4 18.64 37.91 13.54
N SER A 5 18.14 39.14 13.40
CA SER A 5 16.91 39.45 12.68
C SER A 5 17.29 39.68 11.22
N SER A 6 17.14 38.65 10.39
CA SER A 6 17.31 38.77 8.93
C SER A 6 16.00 39.26 8.30
N SER A 7 15.88 40.57 8.13
CA SER A 7 14.82 41.19 7.33
C SER A 7 15.06 40.89 5.86
N SER A 8 14.18 40.07 5.28
CA SER A 8 14.15 39.80 3.84
C SER A 8 13.72 41.09 3.10
N PRO A 9 14.44 41.56 2.08
CA PRO A 9 14.09 42.78 1.37
C PRO A 9 12.75 42.58 0.64
N ALA A 10 11.77 43.42 0.97
CA ALA A 10 10.48 43.48 0.30
C ALA A 10 10.70 43.80 -1.18
N GLN A 11 10.53 42.79 -2.04
CA GLN A 11 10.47 43.00 -3.48
C GLN A 11 9.20 43.80 -3.80
N ALA A 12 9.40 45.02 -4.30
CA ALA A 12 8.33 45.87 -4.78
C ALA A 12 7.55 45.15 -5.89
N THR A 13 6.27 44.85 -5.62
CA THR A 13 5.34 44.27 -6.58
C THR A 13 5.06 45.29 -7.67
N ALA A 14 5.57 45.05 -8.88
CA ALA A 14 5.13 45.76 -10.07
C ALA A 14 3.60 45.60 -10.24
N PRO A 15 2.88 46.62 -10.75
CA PRO A 15 1.43 46.57 -10.92
C PRO A 15 1.01 45.35 -11.76
N ASP A 16 0.04 44.61 -11.25
CA ASP A 16 -0.48 43.35 -11.81
C ASP A 16 -1.12 43.59 -13.19
N GLU A 17 -0.37 43.28 -14.26
CA GLU A 17 -0.91 43.26 -15.62
C GLU A 17 -1.79 42.01 -15.79
N GLU A 18 -3.11 42.21 -15.94
CA GLU A 18 -4.11 41.15 -16.06
C GLU A 18 -3.94 40.36 -17.36
N LYS A 19 -3.32 39.17 -17.28
CA LYS A 19 -3.16 38.29 -18.44
C LYS A 19 -4.28 37.25 -18.52
N ILE A 20 -4.98 37.22 -19.65
CA ILE A 20 -5.98 36.20 -19.98
C ILE A 20 -5.27 34.88 -20.30
N VAL A 21 -5.70 33.79 -19.65
CA VAL A 21 -5.19 32.43 -19.85
C VAL A 21 -6.34 31.51 -20.28
N GLU A 22 -6.08 30.65 -21.27
CA GLU A 22 -6.99 29.59 -21.70
C GLU A 22 -6.56 28.24 -21.10
N LEU A 23 -7.48 27.54 -20.44
CA LEU A 23 -7.30 26.18 -19.93
C LEU A 23 -8.19 25.20 -20.70
N ALA A 24 -7.68 24.02 -21.02
CA ALA A 24 -8.49 22.95 -21.60
C ALA A 24 -9.13 22.10 -20.49
N CYS A 25 -10.45 21.95 -20.53
CA CYS A 25 -11.19 21.06 -19.64
C CYS A 25 -11.11 19.60 -20.14
N VAL A 26 -11.37 18.63 -19.25
CA VAL A 26 -11.38 17.20 -19.58
C VAL A 26 -12.42 16.85 -20.66
N CYS A 27 -13.51 17.60 -20.73
CA CYS A 27 -14.54 17.45 -21.77
C CYS A 27 -14.16 18.08 -23.12
N GLY A 28 -12.97 18.68 -23.24
CA GLY A 28 -12.48 19.36 -24.45
C GLY A 28 -12.84 20.84 -24.58
N GLU A 29 -13.71 21.38 -23.71
CA GLU A 29 -14.09 22.79 -23.72
C GLU A 29 -12.95 23.70 -23.23
N LYS A 30 -12.76 24.85 -23.87
CA LYS A 30 -11.76 25.85 -23.45
C LYS A 30 -12.36 26.83 -22.45
N VAL A 31 -11.79 26.91 -21.26
CA VAL A 31 -12.22 27.83 -20.20
C VAL A 31 -11.22 29.00 -20.13
N ARG A 32 -11.74 30.23 -20.26
CA ARG A 32 -10.96 31.47 -20.15
C ARG A 32 -11.02 32.00 -18.73
N GLY A 33 -9.87 32.40 -18.19
CA GLY A 33 -9.78 33.04 -16.87
C GLY A 33 -8.66 34.06 -16.80
N ILE A 34 -8.79 35.01 -15.89
CA ILE A 34 -7.76 36.01 -15.60
C ILE A 34 -6.85 35.45 -14.51
N ARG A 35 -5.54 35.38 -14.79
CA ARG A 35 -4.56 34.89 -13.81
C ARG A 35 -4.30 35.99 -12.79
N ALA A 36 -4.56 35.70 -11.51
CA ALA A 36 -4.32 36.60 -10.40
C ALA A 36 -3.10 36.15 -9.57
N SER A 37 -2.68 36.98 -8.63
CA SER A 37 -1.66 36.66 -7.62
C SER A 37 -2.08 35.54 -6.66
N ARG A 38 -3.39 35.26 -6.55
CA ARG A 38 -3.96 34.16 -5.76
C ARG A 38 -4.56 33.08 -6.64
N PRO A 39 -4.57 31.80 -6.20
CA PRO A 39 -5.20 30.72 -6.93
C PRO A 39 -6.70 31.01 -7.09
N ARG A 40 -7.24 30.75 -8.29
CA ARG A 40 -8.68 30.92 -8.58
C ARG A 40 -9.29 29.62 -9.06
N LYS A 41 -10.49 29.32 -8.55
CA LYS A 41 -11.31 28.20 -9.01
C LYS A 41 -12.21 28.69 -10.15
N LEU A 42 -12.10 28.05 -11.31
CA LEU A 42 -12.96 28.25 -12.47
C LEU A 42 -13.89 27.04 -12.58
N VAL A 43 -15.07 27.22 -13.15
CA VAL A 43 -16.01 26.12 -13.40
C VAL A 43 -16.26 26.02 -14.89
N CYS A 44 -16.10 24.82 -15.46
CA CYS A 44 -16.41 24.59 -16.85
C CYS A 44 -17.92 24.73 -17.08
N LYS A 45 -18.34 25.63 -17.99
CA LYS A 45 -19.76 25.86 -18.29
C LYS A 45 -20.47 24.64 -18.89
N ARG A 46 -19.72 23.70 -19.47
CA ARG A 46 -20.27 22.53 -20.17
C ARG A 46 -20.48 21.32 -19.26
N CYS A 47 -19.50 20.96 -18.44
CA CYS A 47 -19.55 19.75 -17.60
C CYS A 47 -19.52 20.01 -16.10
N GLY A 48 -19.45 21.28 -15.66
CA GLY A 48 -19.43 21.65 -14.24
C GLY A 48 -18.12 21.31 -13.50
N THR A 49 -17.16 20.65 -14.16
CA THR A 49 -15.89 20.28 -13.52
C THR A 49 -15.12 21.52 -13.06
N PRO A 50 -14.68 21.57 -11.79
CA PRO A 50 -13.85 22.65 -11.30
C PRO A 50 -12.43 22.56 -11.87
N LEU A 51 -11.91 23.69 -12.35
CA LEU A 51 -10.54 23.85 -12.83
C LEU A 51 -9.81 24.84 -11.92
N PHE A 52 -8.56 24.56 -11.59
CA PHE A 52 -7.73 25.46 -10.78
C PHE A 52 -6.77 26.24 -11.66
N LEU A 53 -6.89 27.56 -11.65
CA LEU A 53 -5.93 28.46 -12.27
C LEU A 53 -4.87 28.83 -11.23
N LEU A 54 -3.65 28.31 -11.43
CA LEU A 54 -2.51 28.58 -10.55
C LEU A 54 -2.07 30.04 -10.60
N PRO A 55 -1.52 30.58 -9.50
CA PRO A 55 -0.86 31.87 -9.47
C PRO A 55 0.26 31.97 -10.51
N ARG A 56 0.63 33.20 -10.85
CA ARG A 56 1.87 33.42 -11.61
C ARG A 56 3.05 32.93 -10.76
N SER A 57 3.93 32.12 -11.35
CA SER A 57 5.19 31.76 -10.69
C SER A 57 5.94 33.05 -10.37
N PRO A 58 6.38 33.25 -9.11
CA PRO A 58 7.18 34.41 -8.72
C PRO A 58 8.59 34.35 -9.32
N TYR A 59 8.99 33.18 -9.84
CA TYR A 59 10.30 33.00 -10.45
C TYR A 59 10.31 33.57 -11.88
N PRO A 60 11.35 34.35 -12.25
CA PRO A 60 11.51 34.80 -13.61
C PRO A 60 11.55 33.58 -14.55
N PRO A 61 10.96 33.67 -15.75
CA PRO A 61 11.03 32.58 -16.70
C PRO A 61 12.51 32.22 -16.92
N PRO A 62 12.87 30.92 -16.88
CA PRO A 62 14.25 30.50 -17.10
C PRO A 62 14.71 31.09 -18.44
N ARG A 63 15.86 31.79 -18.43
CA ARG A 63 16.43 32.37 -19.65
C ARG A 63 16.52 31.25 -20.67
N ALA A 64 15.87 31.42 -21.82
CA ALA A 64 15.90 30.43 -22.88
C ALA A 64 17.36 30.15 -23.22
N PHE A 65 17.84 28.94 -22.93
CA PHE A 65 19.16 28.51 -23.36
C PHE A 65 19.13 28.51 -24.89
N THR A 66 19.78 29.50 -25.50
CA THR A 66 20.01 29.53 -26.94
C THR A 66 20.80 28.27 -27.27
N LYS A 67 20.15 27.29 -27.88
CA LYS A 67 20.79 26.06 -28.33
C LYS A 67 21.91 26.45 -29.29
N SER A 68 23.15 26.44 -28.81
CA SER A 68 24.31 26.47 -29.69
C SER A 68 24.20 25.25 -30.58
N SER A 69 24.06 25.45 -31.88
CA SER A 69 23.99 24.40 -32.89
C SER A 69 25.24 23.52 -32.77
N VAL A 70 25.13 22.38 -32.10
CA VAL A 70 26.15 21.35 -32.13
C VAL A 70 26.14 20.78 -33.55
N LYS A 71 27.13 21.20 -34.32
CA LYS A 71 27.42 20.80 -35.70
C LYS A 71 27.70 19.29 -35.67
N SER A 72 26.69 18.47 -35.94
CA SER A 72 26.83 17.03 -36.06
C SER A 72 27.65 16.73 -37.32
N GLY A 73 28.93 16.43 -37.09
CA GLY A 73 29.83 15.93 -38.13
C GLY A 73 29.37 14.57 -38.61
N SER A 74 28.73 14.55 -39.78
CA SER A 74 28.50 13.35 -40.57
C SER A 74 29.85 12.74 -40.96
N LYS A 75 30.21 11.60 -40.39
CA LYS A 75 31.19 10.70 -41.00
C LYS A 75 30.52 9.38 -41.35
N SER A 76 30.42 9.18 -42.66
CA SER A 76 29.95 7.99 -43.34
C SER A 76 30.95 6.83 -43.22
N SER A 77 30.45 5.63 -42.97
CA SER A 77 31.04 4.37 -43.46
C SER A 77 29.94 3.32 -43.56
N LYS A 78 29.29 3.17 -44.72
CA LYS A 78 29.54 2.12 -45.72
C LYS A 78 29.68 0.68 -45.16
N LYS A 79 28.61 -0.10 -45.43
CA LYS A 79 28.59 -1.32 -46.27
C LYS A 79 29.14 -2.64 -45.70
N SER A 80 28.23 -3.57 -45.40
CA SER A 80 28.14 -4.98 -45.89
C SER A 80 27.15 -5.73 -44.99
N GLY A 81 26.03 -6.28 -45.43
CA GLY A 81 25.97 -7.40 -46.38
C GLY A 81 25.96 -8.72 -45.62
N SER A 82 24.78 -9.23 -45.24
CA SER A 82 24.62 -10.61 -44.75
C SER A 82 23.16 -11.05 -44.84
N LYS A 83 22.86 -11.76 -45.94
CA LYS A 83 21.66 -12.58 -46.13
C LYS A 83 21.77 -13.79 -45.19
N GLY A 84 20.88 -13.87 -44.20
CA GLY A 84 20.77 -15.02 -43.31
C GLY A 84 19.33 -15.51 -43.20
N LYS A 85 18.92 -16.40 -44.12
CA LYS A 85 17.73 -17.25 -43.98
C LYS A 85 17.80 -17.97 -42.62
N ARG A 86 16.89 -17.67 -41.69
CA ARG A 86 16.64 -18.52 -40.51
C ARG A 86 15.21 -19.03 -40.54
N LYS A 87 15.13 -20.35 -40.64
CA LYS A 87 13.93 -21.18 -40.70
C LYS A 87 13.07 -20.94 -39.45
N SER A 88 11.80 -20.65 -39.69
CA SER A 88 10.72 -20.67 -38.71
C SER A 88 10.48 -22.12 -38.25
N GLY A 89 10.82 -22.39 -37.00
CA GLY A 89 10.53 -23.66 -36.34
C GLY A 89 10.33 -23.40 -34.85
N ARG A 90 9.26 -22.67 -34.48
CA ARG A 90 8.90 -22.47 -33.08
C ARG A 90 7.75 -23.41 -32.72
N SER A 91 8.19 -24.58 -32.26
CA SER A 91 7.47 -25.58 -31.49
C SER A 91 6.44 -24.96 -30.53
N ARG A 92 5.19 -25.41 -30.69
CA ARG A 92 4.12 -25.38 -29.67
C ARG A 92 4.65 -26.09 -28.41
N ARG A 93 4.83 -25.34 -27.31
CA ARG A 93 4.78 -25.92 -25.96
C ARG A 93 3.42 -25.60 -25.36
N ARG A 94 2.58 -26.64 -25.26
CA ARG A 94 1.46 -26.70 -24.32
C ARG A 94 2.02 -26.46 -22.93
N MET A 95 1.55 -25.41 -22.24
CA MET A 95 1.69 -25.32 -20.81
C MET A 95 0.55 -26.13 -20.19
N THR A 96 0.86 -27.34 -19.75
CA THR A 96 0.07 -28.04 -18.74
C THR A 96 0.27 -27.31 -17.41
N VAL A 97 -0.80 -26.64 -16.96
CA VAL A 97 -0.92 -26.09 -15.61
C VAL A 97 -1.10 -27.28 -14.68
N GLY A 98 0.03 -27.73 -14.12
CA GLY A 98 0.07 -28.77 -13.11
C GLY A 98 -0.23 -28.16 -11.74
N SER A 99 -1.36 -28.58 -11.20
CA SER A 99 -1.71 -28.62 -9.78
C SER A 99 -0.50 -28.73 -8.85
N VAL A 100 -0.31 -27.72 -7.99
CA VAL A 100 0.54 -27.82 -6.80
C VAL A 100 -0.38 -27.66 -5.60
N PHE A 101 -0.99 -28.76 -5.17
CA PHE A 101 -1.58 -28.89 -3.85
C PHE A 101 -1.35 -30.30 -3.31
N GLY A 102 -0.82 -30.34 -2.09
CA GLY A 102 -1.02 -31.47 -1.18
C GLY A 102 0.10 -32.51 -1.17
N SER A 103 1.13 -32.28 -0.34
CA SER A 103 1.81 -33.33 0.44
C SER A 103 2.82 -32.69 1.39
N ILE A 104 2.34 -32.08 2.47
CA ILE A 104 3.15 -31.81 3.67
C ILE A 104 2.32 -32.25 4.86
N LEU A 105 2.28 -33.56 5.11
CA LEU A 105 2.03 -34.13 6.43
C LEU A 105 2.58 -35.56 6.42
N GLY A 106 3.65 -35.80 7.18
CA GLY A 106 4.30 -37.11 7.25
C GLY A 106 5.82 -37.04 7.34
N PHE A 107 6.37 -36.25 8.28
CA PHE A 107 7.79 -36.30 8.64
C PHE A 107 7.92 -36.36 10.16
N MET A 108 7.26 -37.34 10.77
CA MET A 108 7.76 -37.93 12.01
C MET A 108 7.85 -39.44 11.77
N LEU A 109 9.09 -39.94 11.89
CA LEU A 109 9.46 -41.34 11.96
C LEU A 109 9.39 -42.15 10.65
N PHE A 110 10.37 -41.96 9.74
CA PHE A 110 10.86 -43.06 8.89
C PHE A 110 12.39 -42.96 8.76
N PRO A 111 13.09 -44.10 8.64
CA PRO A 111 14.52 -44.25 8.82
C PRO A 111 15.27 -43.71 7.61
N PHE A 112 16.58 -43.68 7.72
CA PHE A 112 17.56 -43.67 6.62
C PHE A 112 17.11 -44.52 5.41
N VAL A 113 16.24 -44.01 4.54
CA VAL A 113 16.08 -44.52 3.17
C VAL A 113 17.05 -43.72 2.35
N TRP A 114 18.23 -44.32 2.22
CA TRP A 114 19.29 -43.98 1.31
C TRP A 114 18.69 -43.98 -0.11
N VAL A 115 18.14 -42.84 -0.54
CA VAL A 115 17.78 -42.64 -1.94
C VAL A 115 19.10 -42.59 -2.69
N GLY A 116 19.50 -43.77 -3.17
CA GLY A 116 20.63 -43.98 -4.06
C GLY A 116 20.36 -43.27 -5.36
N VAL A 117 20.60 -41.95 -5.38
CA VAL A 117 20.80 -41.21 -6.61
C VAL A 117 22.05 -41.81 -7.22
N GLN A 118 21.86 -42.70 -8.19
CA GLN A 118 22.94 -43.14 -9.08
C GLN A 118 23.37 -41.95 -9.93
N ILE A 119 24.25 -41.12 -9.37
CA ILE A 119 25.01 -40.12 -10.08
C ILE A 119 25.95 -40.91 -11.01
N ARG A 120 25.55 -41.08 -12.27
CA ARG A 120 26.41 -41.63 -13.32
C ARG A 120 27.69 -40.81 -13.40
N THR A 121 28.78 -41.47 -13.08
CA THR A 121 30.15 -40.98 -12.88
C THR A 121 30.87 -40.73 -14.21
N ALA A 122 30.51 -39.67 -14.94
CA ALA A 122 31.28 -39.21 -16.10
C ALA A 122 32.14 -37.95 -15.82
N ALA A 123 32.07 -37.39 -14.60
CA ALA A 123 32.74 -36.13 -14.24
C ALA A 123 33.72 -36.26 -13.05
N THR A 124 34.34 -37.43 -12.86
CA THR A 124 35.21 -37.70 -11.70
C THR A 124 36.70 -37.37 -11.92
N SER A 125 37.12 -37.00 -13.13
CA SER A 125 38.54 -36.67 -13.41
C SER A 125 38.93 -35.22 -13.06
N ALA A 126 37.99 -34.28 -13.06
CA ALA A 126 38.26 -32.88 -12.70
C ALA A 126 38.35 -32.65 -11.17
N VAL A 127 37.73 -33.52 -10.37
CA VAL A 127 37.65 -33.35 -8.91
C VAL A 127 38.95 -33.75 -8.21
N ARG A 128 39.75 -34.66 -8.79
CA ARG A 128 41.03 -35.10 -8.18
C ARG A 128 42.13 -34.04 -8.18
N TRP A 129 42.10 -33.06 -9.09
CA TRP A 129 43.08 -31.97 -9.11
C TRP A 129 42.79 -30.88 -8.06
N MET A 130 41.60 -30.89 -7.45
CA MET A 130 41.15 -29.89 -6.49
C MET A 130 41.46 -30.27 -5.02
N ILE A 131 42.02 -31.47 -4.77
CA ILE A 131 42.42 -31.96 -3.43
C ILE A 131 43.93 -31.75 -3.20
N ARG A 132 44.47 -30.59 -3.58
CA ARG A 132 45.74 -30.14 -2.97
C ARG A 132 45.40 -29.52 -1.62
N PRO A 133 46.10 -29.85 -0.53
CA PRO A 133 45.77 -29.38 0.83
C PRO A 133 45.64 -27.86 0.93
N LEU A 134 46.36 -27.12 0.07
CA LEU A 134 46.28 -25.66 -0.02
C LEU A 134 44.91 -25.13 -0.48
N HIS A 135 44.23 -25.80 -1.42
CA HIS A 135 42.91 -25.34 -1.87
C HIS A 135 41.84 -25.50 -0.79
N LEU A 136 41.91 -26.56 0.03
CA LEU A 136 40.99 -26.75 1.15
C LEU A 136 41.15 -25.65 2.21
N ALA A 137 42.41 -25.26 2.51
CA ALA A 137 42.67 -24.16 3.44
C ALA A 137 42.09 -22.82 2.94
N VAL A 138 42.24 -22.53 1.64
CA VAL A 138 41.68 -21.30 1.03
C VAL A 138 40.15 -21.32 1.08
N ILE A 139 39.51 -22.44 0.70
CA ILE A 139 38.05 -22.56 0.73
C ILE A 139 37.53 -22.40 2.16
N LEU A 140 38.17 -23.06 3.14
CA LEU A 140 37.81 -22.93 4.55
C LEU A 140 37.91 -21.47 5.03
N THR A 141 38.98 -20.77 4.66
CA THR A 141 39.18 -19.36 4.99
C THR A 141 38.07 -18.49 4.39
N ILE A 142 37.68 -18.72 3.14
CA ILE A 142 36.58 -18.00 2.47
C ILE A 142 35.24 -18.27 3.17
N VAL A 143 34.96 -19.52 3.55
CA VAL A 143 33.73 -19.89 4.27
C VAL A 143 33.67 -19.18 5.62
N ILE A 144 34.77 -19.17 6.38
CA ILE A 144 34.84 -18.49 7.68
C ILE A 144 34.62 -16.98 7.48
N LEU A 145 35.34 -16.33 6.55
CA LEU A 145 35.19 -14.89 6.29
C LEU A 145 33.77 -14.52 5.84
N SER A 146 33.18 -15.31 4.95
CA SER A 146 31.81 -15.09 4.46
C SER A 146 30.79 -15.24 5.58
N THR A 147 30.97 -16.25 6.44
CA THR A 147 30.10 -16.51 7.59
C THR A 147 30.21 -15.36 8.60
N THR A 148 31.43 -14.96 8.99
CA THR A 148 31.64 -13.84 9.91
C THR A 148 31.10 -12.51 9.35
N GLY A 149 31.30 -12.26 8.06
CA GLY A 149 30.73 -11.09 7.38
C GLY A 149 29.19 -11.08 7.42
N TYR A 150 28.57 -12.22 7.13
CA TYR A 150 27.12 -12.38 7.21
C TYR A 150 26.58 -12.15 8.64
N PHE A 151 27.21 -12.74 9.66
CA PHE A 151 26.80 -12.55 11.06
C PHE A 151 26.98 -11.09 11.53
N THR A 152 28.05 -10.42 11.11
CA THR A 152 28.30 -9.01 11.45
C THR A 152 27.25 -8.10 10.81
N TYR A 153 26.96 -8.30 9.52
CA TYR A 153 25.92 -7.56 8.83
C TYR A 153 24.55 -7.79 9.49
N ARG A 154 24.22 -9.04 9.82
CA ARG A 154 22.98 -9.40 10.49
C ARG A 154 22.87 -8.75 11.87
N LYS A 155 23.95 -8.77 12.66
CA LYS A 155 24.01 -8.10 13.97
C LYS A 155 23.74 -6.59 13.86
N LEU A 156 24.40 -5.92 12.92
CA LEU A 156 24.17 -4.48 12.67
C LEU A 156 22.72 -4.16 12.28
N GLN A 157 22.07 -5.03 11.51
CA GLN A 157 20.66 -4.87 11.16
C GLN A 157 19.74 -5.02 12.38
N TYR A 158 20.01 -6.00 13.26
CA TYR A 158 19.27 -6.14 14.51
C TYR A 158 19.47 -4.95 15.47
N ASP A 159 20.70 -4.47 15.63
CA ASP A 159 21.00 -3.34 16.52
C ASP A 159 20.30 -2.05 16.04
N ARG A 160 20.31 -1.79 14.72
CA ARG A 160 19.54 -0.69 14.12
C ARG A 160 18.04 -0.85 14.35
N ALA A 161 17.50 -2.04 14.08
CA ALA A 161 16.08 -2.30 14.27
C ALA A 161 15.67 -2.06 15.73
N ASN A 162 16.45 -2.54 16.70
CA ASN A 162 16.19 -2.32 18.13
C ASN A 162 16.21 -0.84 18.51
N SER A 163 17.14 -0.04 17.98
CA SER A 163 17.17 1.42 18.24
C SER A 163 15.95 2.17 17.71
N LEU A 164 15.35 1.69 16.60
CA LEU A 164 14.12 2.27 16.06
C LEU A 164 12.90 1.92 16.92
N LEU A 165 12.88 0.73 17.55
CA LEU A 165 11.79 0.31 18.42
C LEU A 165 11.73 1.10 19.73
N THR A 166 12.83 1.69 20.19
CA THR A 166 12.83 2.49 21.41
C THR A 166 12.51 3.96 21.16
N THR A 167 12.96 4.53 20.03
CA THR A 167 12.88 5.97 19.77
C THR A 167 11.64 6.40 19.01
N LEU A 168 11.27 5.66 17.96
CA LEU A 168 10.19 6.08 17.06
C LEU A 168 8.78 5.99 17.65
N PRO A 169 8.45 5.05 18.56
CA PRO A 169 7.12 5.02 19.17
C PRO A 169 6.77 6.28 19.97
N GLU A 170 7.71 6.79 20.77
CA GLU A 170 7.49 8.02 21.54
C GLU A 170 7.28 9.24 20.64
N GLU A 171 8.07 9.35 19.56
CA GLU A 171 7.95 10.42 18.57
C GLU A 171 6.62 10.32 17.81
N SER A 172 6.22 9.11 17.40
CA SER A 172 4.93 8.87 16.76
C SER A 172 3.76 9.21 17.67
N ASP A 173 3.81 8.82 18.95
CA ASP A 173 2.78 9.15 19.93
C ASP A 173 2.62 10.67 20.09
N ARG A 174 3.73 11.41 20.09
CA ARG A 174 3.70 12.88 20.08
C ARG A 174 3.04 13.42 18.81
N LEU A 175 3.40 12.92 17.64
CA LEU A 175 2.81 13.36 16.36
C LEU A 175 1.31 13.05 16.28
N LEU A 176 0.85 11.93 16.84
CA LEU A 176 -0.58 11.60 16.94
C LEU A 176 -1.32 12.60 17.82
N ASN A 177 -0.75 12.97 18.95
CA ASN A 177 -1.35 13.99 19.83
C ASN A 177 -1.36 15.39 19.18
N GLU A 178 -0.42 15.67 18.28
CA GLU A 178 -0.39 16.88 17.45
C GLU A 178 -1.32 16.81 16.21
N GLY A 179 -2.02 15.69 15.98
CA GLY A 179 -2.90 15.48 14.83
C GLY A 179 -2.18 15.24 13.49
N LYS A 180 -0.86 15.03 13.50
CA LYS A 180 -0.02 14.82 12.30
C LYS A 180 -0.01 13.36 11.88
N ILE A 181 -1.16 12.84 11.44
CA ILE A 181 -1.35 11.42 11.11
C ILE A 181 -0.39 10.93 10.03
N SER A 182 -0.14 11.72 8.97
CA SER A 182 0.73 11.31 7.88
C SER A 182 2.18 11.11 8.32
N GLU A 183 2.71 12.00 9.17
CA GLU A 183 4.07 11.89 9.71
C GLU A 183 4.18 10.71 10.69
N ALA A 184 3.16 10.53 11.54
CA ALA A 184 3.09 9.41 12.46
C ALA A 184 3.07 8.05 11.72
N ALA A 185 2.31 7.96 10.63
CA ALA A 185 2.23 6.76 9.79
C ALA A 185 3.60 6.39 9.17
N GLU A 186 4.36 7.39 8.71
CA GLU A 186 5.70 7.16 8.16
C GLU A 186 6.69 6.60 9.21
N LEU A 187 6.63 7.10 10.46
CA LEU A 187 7.44 6.56 11.54
C LEU A 187 7.02 5.13 11.90
N MET A 188 5.72 4.89 12.01
CA MET A 188 5.18 3.57 12.35
C MET A 188 5.44 2.51 11.29
N LYS A 189 5.53 2.90 10.01
CA LYS A 189 5.99 2.01 8.94
C LYS A 189 7.43 1.52 9.15
N LYS A 190 8.32 2.36 9.69
CA LYS A 190 9.70 1.95 10.04
C LYS A 190 9.70 1.02 11.26
N VAL A 191 8.84 1.30 12.25
CA VAL A 191 8.65 0.45 13.44
C VAL A 191 8.16 -0.95 13.04
N SER A 192 7.13 -1.06 12.20
CA SER A 192 6.59 -2.36 11.77
C SER A 192 7.62 -3.19 10.98
N ALA A 193 8.45 -2.55 10.15
CA ALA A 193 9.58 -3.18 9.46
C ALA A 193 10.66 -3.65 10.45
N ALA A 194 10.95 -2.86 11.48
CA ALA A 194 11.88 -3.24 12.56
C ALA A 194 11.35 -4.45 13.35
N ILE A 195 10.06 -4.48 13.73
CA ILE A 195 9.44 -5.62 14.43
C ILE A 195 9.52 -6.90 13.58
N THR A 196 9.32 -6.79 12.27
CA THR A 196 9.42 -7.93 11.35
C THR A 196 10.85 -8.44 11.22
N THR A 197 11.83 -7.53 11.21
CA THR A 197 13.27 -7.86 11.16
C THR A 197 13.74 -8.52 12.46
N THR A 198 13.28 -8.03 13.62
CA THR A 198 13.61 -8.59 14.93
C THR A 198 12.85 -9.87 15.25
N ASN A 199 11.76 -10.16 14.50
CA ASN A 199 10.84 -11.26 14.77
C ASN A 199 10.27 -11.23 16.20
N ARG A 200 10.05 -10.01 16.72
CA ARG A 200 9.52 -9.76 18.06
C ARG A 200 8.02 -10.07 18.10
N LYS A 201 7.56 -10.77 19.15
CA LYS A 201 6.20 -11.31 19.28
C LYS A 201 5.48 -10.98 20.60
N ASP A 202 6.09 -10.18 21.46
CA ASP A 202 5.44 -9.71 22.69
C ASP A 202 4.31 -8.72 22.43
N ASP A 203 3.58 -8.40 23.50
CA ASP A 203 2.37 -7.58 23.51
C ASP A 203 2.63 -6.17 22.96
N GLU A 204 3.76 -5.56 23.31
CA GLU A 204 4.16 -4.25 22.79
C GLU A 204 4.35 -4.30 21.26
N ALA A 205 5.04 -5.32 20.75
CA ALA A 205 5.22 -5.49 19.31
C ALA A 205 3.89 -5.71 18.58
N ARG A 206 2.92 -6.39 19.21
CA ARG A 206 1.55 -6.54 18.65
C ARG A 206 0.82 -5.21 18.62
N ARG A 207 0.83 -4.46 19.72
CA ARG A 207 0.23 -3.13 19.81
C ARG A 207 0.82 -2.15 18.79
N LEU A 208 2.15 -2.11 18.65
CA LEU A 208 2.81 -1.23 17.68
C LEU A 208 2.51 -1.63 16.23
N LYS A 209 2.44 -2.94 15.92
CA LYS A 209 2.00 -3.41 14.60
C LYS A 209 0.56 -3.03 14.31
N GLN A 210 -0.31 -3.18 15.29
CA GLN A 210 -1.71 -2.81 15.19
C GLN A 210 -1.86 -1.31 14.91
N LEU A 211 -1.21 -0.45 15.70
CA LEU A 211 -1.20 1.00 15.49
C LEU A 211 -0.62 1.38 14.11
N ALA A 212 0.45 0.71 13.68
CA ALA A 212 1.02 0.94 12.36
C ALA A 212 0.03 0.60 11.23
N GLY A 213 -0.72 -0.49 11.36
CA GLY A 213 -1.78 -0.88 10.44
C GLY A 213 -2.92 0.14 10.41
N GLU A 214 -3.34 0.64 11.58
CA GLU A 214 -4.42 1.63 11.70
C GLU A 214 -4.02 2.94 10.99
N LEU A 215 -2.80 3.43 11.23
CA LEU A 215 -2.29 4.63 10.58
C LEU A 215 -2.06 4.47 9.09
N GLU A 216 -1.59 3.30 8.66
CA GLU A 216 -1.48 2.98 7.23
C GLU A 216 -2.85 3.02 6.54
N ALA A 217 -3.88 2.48 7.21
CA ALA A 217 -5.24 2.49 6.70
C ALA A 217 -5.79 3.91 6.55
N VAL A 218 -5.63 4.76 7.58
CA VAL A 218 -6.08 6.17 7.53
C VAL A 218 -5.33 6.98 6.47
N GLN A 219 -4.02 6.76 6.31
CA GLN A 219 -3.22 7.48 5.32
C GLN A 219 -3.60 7.14 3.87
N ASN A 220 -4.06 5.91 3.62
CA ASN A 220 -4.32 5.38 2.28
C ASN A 220 -5.81 5.08 2.05
N LEU A 221 -6.68 5.91 2.64
CA LEU A 221 -8.12 5.82 2.43
C LEU A 221 -8.49 6.00 0.96
N SER A 222 -9.51 5.26 0.55
CA SER A 222 -10.15 5.38 -0.75
C SER A 222 -10.58 6.83 -0.99
N PRO A 223 -10.39 7.35 -2.22
CA PRO A 223 -10.74 8.73 -2.56
C PRO A 223 -12.25 9.01 -2.52
N GLY A 224 -13.09 7.97 -2.38
CA GLY A 224 -14.54 8.10 -2.25
C GLY A 224 -15.13 7.04 -1.31
N ALA A 225 -16.28 7.36 -0.73
CA ALA A 225 -17.05 6.46 0.11
C ALA A 225 -17.61 5.28 -0.71
N ILE A 226 -18.01 4.20 -0.02
CA ILE A 226 -18.57 2.99 -0.66
C ILE A 226 -19.74 3.34 -1.60
N GLU A 227 -20.61 4.25 -1.17
CA GLU A 227 -21.74 4.77 -1.97
C GLU A 227 -21.30 5.38 -3.29
N GLU A 228 -20.24 6.20 -3.27
CA GLU A 228 -19.70 6.86 -4.46
C GLU A 228 -19.05 5.84 -5.39
N ILE A 229 -18.33 4.86 -4.84
CA ILE A 229 -17.73 3.77 -5.61
C ILE A 229 -18.83 3.02 -6.36
N VAL A 230 -19.91 2.63 -5.68
CA VAL A 230 -21.03 1.88 -6.26
C VAL A 230 -21.85 2.73 -7.24
N THR A 231 -22.05 4.02 -6.94
CA THR A 231 -22.73 4.94 -7.85
C THR A 231 -21.95 5.09 -9.15
N ARG A 232 -20.63 5.32 -9.05
CA ARG A 232 -19.73 5.40 -10.22
C ARG A 232 -19.67 4.08 -10.99
N ALA A 233 -19.75 2.95 -10.29
CA ALA A 233 -19.84 1.63 -10.91
C ALA A 233 -21.12 1.44 -11.72
N THR A 234 -22.24 1.97 -11.21
CA THR A 234 -23.55 1.93 -11.87
C THR A 234 -23.57 2.81 -13.12
N ASP A 235 -22.96 3.99 -13.05
CA ASP A 235 -22.88 4.92 -14.18
C ASP A 235 -21.93 4.42 -15.29
N ALA A 236 -20.90 3.65 -14.91
CA ALA A 236 -19.91 3.08 -15.82
C ALA A 236 -20.44 1.80 -16.49
N SER A 237 -21.30 1.95 -17.50
CA SER A 237 -21.88 0.84 -18.27
C SER A 237 -20.84 -0.08 -18.93
N THR A 238 -19.66 0.45 -19.29
CA THR A 238 -18.52 -0.31 -19.82
C THR A 238 -17.22 0.21 -19.22
N GLY A 239 -16.22 -0.68 -19.05
CA GLY A 239 -14.90 -0.29 -18.57
C GLY A 239 -14.77 -0.08 -17.05
N TRP A 240 -15.83 -0.35 -16.26
CA TRP A 240 -15.78 -0.23 -14.80
C TRP A 240 -14.59 -0.97 -14.18
N GLY A 241 -14.31 -2.20 -14.62
CA GLY A 241 -13.20 -2.99 -14.09
C GLY A 241 -11.83 -2.30 -14.20
N GLU A 242 -11.58 -1.57 -15.29
CA GLU A 242 -10.32 -0.82 -15.49
C GLU A 242 -10.28 0.43 -14.61
N ILE A 243 -11.39 1.17 -14.53
CA ILE A 243 -11.53 2.35 -13.66
C ILE A 243 -11.31 1.95 -12.20
N PHE A 244 -11.94 0.85 -11.78
CA PHE A 244 -11.82 0.31 -10.45
C PHE A 244 -10.39 -0.13 -10.12
N ALA A 245 -9.78 -0.93 -11.00
CA ALA A 245 -8.40 -1.40 -10.82
C ALA A 245 -7.40 -0.25 -10.67
N ARG A 246 -7.61 0.85 -11.42
CA ARG A 246 -6.73 2.01 -11.37
C ARG A 246 -6.96 2.93 -10.18
N THR A 247 -8.21 3.06 -9.72
CA THR A 247 -8.61 4.12 -8.77
C THR A 247 -8.83 3.61 -7.35
N TYR A 248 -9.40 2.41 -7.21
CA TYR A 248 -9.89 1.90 -5.92
C TYR A 248 -9.21 0.62 -5.47
N SER A 249 -8.66 -0.19 -6.39
CA SER A 249 -7.99 -1.42 -6.01
C SER A 249 -6.78 -1.14 -5.12
N GLY A 250 -6.71 -1.85 -3.99
CA GLY A 250 -5.68 -1.69 -2.97
C GLY A 250 -5.85 -0.48 -2.06
N GLN A 251 -6.87 0.37 -2.29
CA GLN A 251 -7.20 1.47 -1.39
C GLN A 251 -7.93 0.97 -0.15
N TRP A 252 -7.77 1.66 0.97
CA TRP A 252 -8.40 1.29 2.23
C TRP A 252 -9.80 1.87 2.36
N ILE A 253 -10.69 1.13 2.98
CA ILE A 253 -11.95 1.66 3.49
C ILE A 253 -12.06 1.33 4.97
N ILE A 254 -12.75 2.21 5.70
CA ILE A 254 -13.12 1.99 7.10
C ILE A 254 -14.61 1.71 7.14
N VAL A 255 -14.97 0.69 7.90
CA VAL A 255 -16.31 0.17 8.02
C VAL A 255 -16.66 0.11 9.49
N ASP A 256 -17.75 0.80 9.87
CA ASP A 256 -18.42 0.65 11.15
C ASP A 256 -19.71 -0.11 10.92
N THR A 257 -19.78 -1.34 11.41
CA THR A 257 -20.91 -2.23 11.13
C THR A 257 -21.05 -3.32 12.19
N THR A 258 -22.25 -3.87 12.27
CA THR A 258 -22.54 -5.09 13.03
C THR A 258 -22.28 -6.29 12.13
N ALA A 259 -21.29 -7.12 12.47
CA ALA A 259 -21.02 -8.32 11.69
C ALA A 259 -22.16 -9.33 11.87
N ILE A 260 -22.81 -9.71 10.78
CA ILE A 260 -23.81 -10.78 10.76
C ILE A 260 -23.15 -12.00 10.12
N SER A 261 -22.68 -12.94 10.93
CA SER A 261 -22.03 -14.14 10.41
C SER A 261 -23.05 -15.07 9.74
N GLU A 262 -23.20 -14.97 8.43
CA GLU A 262 -23.96 -15.94 7.64
C GLU A 262 -23.07 -17.18 7.35
N GLU A 263 -23.42 -18.34 7.90
CA GLU A 263 -22.57 -19.54 7.93
C GLU A 263 -22.41 -20.24 6.57
N GLU A 264 -23.10 -19.78 5.52
CA GLU A 264 -23.43 -20.60 4.35
C GLU A 264 -22.22 -21.19 3.60
N ARG A 265 -20.99 -20.65 3.72
CA ARG A 265 -19.77 -21.20 3.07
C ARG A 265 -18.46 -20.99 3.83
N GLY A 266 -18.49 -20.78 5.14
CA GLY A 266 -17.26 -20.46 5.91
C GLY A 266 -16.62 -19.12 5.51
N ARG A 267 -17.38 -18.26 4.84
CA ARG A 267 -17.05 -16.85 4.57
C ARG A 267 -17.98 -16.00 5.42
N ALA A 268 -17.42 -15.08 6.20
CA ALA A 268 -18.25 -14.12 6.90
C ALA A 268 -18.79 -13.11 5.88
N HIS A 269 -20.09 -12.89 5.90
CA HIS A 269 -20.70 -11.78 5.18
C HIS A 269 -20.83 -10.62 6.15
N VAL A 270 -20.50 -9.42 5.69
CA VAL A 270 -20.75 -8.21 6.46
C VAL A 270 -21.81 -7.46 5.70
N ASP A 271 -23.06 -7.64 6.14
CA ASP A 271 -24.16 -6.90 5.54
C ASP A 271 -24.10 -5.47 6.06
N ILE A 272 -23.85 -4.54 5.16
CA ILE A 272 -24.00 -3.12 5.46
C ILE A 272 -25.40 -2.77 4.98
N ALA A 273 -26.20 -2.15 5.84
CA ALA A 273 -27.52 -1.62 5.49
C ALA A 273 -27.42 -0.40 4.55
N LEU A 274 -26.69 -0.55 3.44
CA LEU A 274 -26.46 0.45 2.43
C LEU A 274 -27.18 0.05 1.15
N THR A 275 -28.01 0.95 0.64
CA THR A 275 -28.68 0.78 -0.64
C THR A 275 -28.30 1.93 -1.56
N VAL A 276 -27.89 1.61 -2.79
CA VAL A 276 -27.53 2.60 -3.82
C VAL A 276 -28.43 2.36 -5.01
N ASN A 277 -29.26 3.34 -5.38
CA ASN A 277 -30.25 3.21 -6.46
C ASN A 277 -31.16 1.98 -6.29
N ALA A 278 -31.68 1.74 -5.07
CA ALA A 278 -32.49 0.58 -4.69
C ALA A 278 -31.79 -0.79 -4.78
N ASN A 279 -30.49 -0.82 -5.06
CA ASN A 279 -29.69 -2.04 -5.04
C ASN A 279 -28.93 -2.15 -3.72
N PRO A 280 -29.06 -3.26 -2.97
CA PRO A 280 -28.30 -3.46 -1.74
C PRO A 280 -26.80 -3.61 -2.05
N VAL A 281 -25.95 -3.11 -1.15
CA VAL A 281 -24.49 -3.24 -1.24
C VAL A 281 -24.02 -4.19 -0.15
N ARG A 282 -23.45 -5.33 -0.56
CA ARG A 282 -22.92 -6.35 0.35
C ARG A 282 -21.40 -6.29 0.38
N LEU A 283 -20.82 -6.24 1.58
CA LEU A 283 -19.40 -6.43 1.76
C LEU A 283 -19.10 -7.91 1.99
N ILE A 284 -18.14 -8.42 1.24
CA ILE A 284 -17.68 -9.79 1.38
C ILE A 284 -16.25 -9.76 1.88
N VAL A 285 -16.09 -10.29 3.09
CA VAL A 285 -14.85 -10.25 3.84
C VAL A 285 -14.60 -11.64 4.40
N ASP A 286 -13.58 -12.32 3.89
CA ASP A 286 -13.16 -13.58 4.50
C ASP A 286 -12.48 -13.26 5.82
N LEU A 287 -13.23 -13.33 6.91
CA LEU A 287 -12.77 -13.02 8.26
C LEU A 287 -12.59 -14.30 9.09
N PRO A 288 -11.46 -15.01 8.94
CA PRO A 288 -11.17 -16.13 9.84
C PRO A 288 -11.02 -15.67 11.30
N SER A 289 -10.67 -14.39 11.54
CA SER A 289 -10.42 -13.81 12.86
C SER A 289 -11.65 -13.22 13.56
N LEU A 290 -12.70 -12.82 12.83
CA LEU A 290 -13.98 -12.39 13.42
C LEU A 290 -14.88 -13.60 13.75
N GLY A 291 -14.54 -14.79 13.23
CA GLY A 291 -15.34 -16.01 13.35
C GLY A 291 -15.09 -16.84 14.61
N LYS A 292 -16.18 -17.03 15.37
CA LYS A 292 -16.42 -18.05 16.40
C LYS A 292 -15.95 -17.75 17.84
N SER A 293 -16.32 -16.62 18.42
CA SER A 293 -16.77 -16.72 19.82
C SER A 293 -18.12 -17.45 19.77
N LYS A 294 -18.10 -18.78 19.95
CA LYS A 294 -19.32 -19.60 20.04
C LYS A 294 -20.29 -19.14 21.13
N ASP A 295 -19.81 -18.28 22.03
CA ASP A 295 -20.51 -17.84 23.23
C ASP A 295 -21.08 -16.41 23.13
N GLU A 296 -20.87 -15.69 22.01
CA GLU A 296 -21.47 -14.36 21.79
C GLU A 296 -22.70 -14.47 20.87
N GLU A 297 -23.86 -14.63 21.50
CA GLU A 297 -25.18 -14.67 20.85
C GLU A 297 -25.61 -13.29 20.28
N VAL A 298 -24.87 -12.23 20.60
CA VAL A 298 -25.17 -10.84 20.19
C VAL A 298 -24.24 -10.41 19.05
N PRO A 299 -24.77 -9.88 17.92
CA PRO A 299 -23.94 -9.35 16.84
C PRO A 299 -23.08 -8.20 17.38
N LEU A 300 -21.77 -8.42 17.42
CA LEU A 300 -20.83 -7.43 17.92
C LEU A 300 -20.63 -6.36 16.84
N ARG A 301 -21.02 -5.11 17.13
CA ARG A 301 -20.58 -3.93 16.37
C ARG A 301 -19.05 -3.94 16.33
N SER A 302 -18.47 -3.61 15.19
CA SER A 302 -17.02 -3.57 15.02
C SER A 302 -16.63 -2.48 14.05
N ILE A 303 -15.53 -1.79 14.36
CA ILE A 303 -14.94 -0.79 13.47
C ILE A 303 -13.62 -1.35 12.96
N PHE A 304 -13.50 -1.52 11.65
CA PHE A 304 -12.30 -2.05 11.03
C PHE A 304 -12.02 -1.39 9.68
N ALA A 305 -10.76 -1.45 9.28
CA ALA A 305 -10.29 -1.05 7.97
C ALA A 305 -9.84 -2.27 7.16
N ALA A 306 -10.05 -2.23 5.85
CA ALA A 306 -9.55 -3.24 4.93
C ALA A 306 -9.33 -2.65 3.54
N ARG A 307 -8.42 -3.26 2.77
CA ARG A 307 -8.20 -2.88 1.37
C ARG A 307 -9.27 -3.48 0.47
N ILE A 308 -9.76 -2.69 -0.47
CA ILE A 308 -10.71 -3.17 -1.48
C ILE A 308 -9.93 -3.86 -2.60
N TYR A 309 -10.30 -5.09 -2.96
CA TYR A 309 -9.70 -5.79 -4.10
C TYR A 309 -10.66 -5.96 -5.28
N ASN A 310 -11.98 -5.88 -5.07
CA ASN A 310 -12.96 -6.08 -6.14
C ASN A 310 -14.29 -5.36 -5.88
N CYS A 311 -15.01 -4.97 -6.94
CA CYS A 311 -16.37 -4.44 -6.90
C CYS A 311 -17.15 -4.92 -8.15
N VAL A 312 -18.14 -5.79 -7.95
CA VAL A 312 -18.87 -6.47 -9.02
C VAL A 312 -20.37 -6.32 -8.80
N SER A 313 -21.13 -6.06 -9.86
CA SER A 313 -22.60 -6.13 -9.83
C SER A 313 -23.04 -7.59 -9.89
N GLU A 314 -23.89 -8.01 -8.95
CA GLU A 314 -24.59 -9.30 -8.97
C GLU A 314 -25.99 -9.18 -9.61
N GLY A 315 -26.17 -8.23 -10.54
CA GLY A 315 -27.43 -7.99 -11.24
C GLY A 315 -28.54 -7.59 -10.27
N LYS A 316 -29.58 -8.43 -10.13
CA LYS A 316 -30.73 -8.15 -9.24
C LYS A 316 -30.38 -8.22 -7.76
N PHE A 317 -29.26 -8.85 -7.40
CA PHE A 317 -28.83 -9.00 -6.00
C PHE A 317 -27.99 -7.82 -5.49
N GLY A 318 -27.81 -6.80 -6.34
CA GLY A 318 -27.13 -5.57 -6.02
C GLY A 318 -25.62 -5.62 -6.27
N TRP A 319 -24.83 -5.03 -5.37
CA TRP A 319 -23.39 -4.88 -5.53
C TRP A 319 -22.62 -5.65 -4.49
N LYS A 320 -21.51 -6.24 -4.91
CA LYS A 320 -20.59 -6.99 -4.07
C LYS A 320 -19.22 -6.35 -4.08
N ILE A 321 -18.75 -5.98 -2.90
CA ILE A 321 -17.41 -5.42 -2.71
C ILE A 321 -16.58 -6.43 -1.94
N GLY A 322 -15.47 -6.85 -2.53
CA GLY A 322 -14.52 -7.76 -1.91
C GLY A 322 -13.45 -6.99 -1.15
N LEU A 323 -13.23 -7.35 0.11
CA LEU A 323 -12.15 -6.84 0.95
C LEU A 323 -11.05 -7.88 1.17
N ASP A 324 -9.80 -7.45 1.12
CA ASP A 324 -8.63 -8.32 1.28
C ASP A 324 -8.48 -8.71 2.76
N SER A 325 -8.70 -9.99 3.04
CA SER A 325 -8.66 -10.57 4.38
C SER A 325 -7.31 -10.42 5.08
N SER A 326 -6.22 -10.38 4.31
CA SER A 326 -4.87 -10.22 4.85
C SER A 326 -4.56 -8.78 5.28
N SER A 327 -5.37 -7.83 4.84
CA SER A 327 -5.22 -6.40 5.11
C SER A 327 -6.12 -5.89 6.23
N ILE A 328 -6.85 -6.75 6.92
CA ILE A 328 -7.83 -6.31 7.91
C ILE A 328 -7.12 -5.79 9.15
N VAL A 329 -7.48 -4.58 9.56
CA VAL A 329 -6.99 -3.93 10.76
C VAL A 329 -8.18 -3.34 11.51
N PHE A 330 -8.41 -3.77 12.74
CA PHE A 330 -9.44 -3.18 13.60
C PHE A 330 -9.03 -1.77 14.03
N LEU A 331 -9.97 -0.86 14.27
CA LEU A 331 -9.62 0.39 14.94
C LEU A 331 -9.62 0.13 16.45
N THR A 332 -8.55 0.50 17.13
CA THR A 332 -8.40 0.33 18.57
C THR A 332 -7.90 1.59 19.26
N ASP A 333 -7.16 2.47 18.57
CA ASP A 333 -6.70 3.73 19.15
C ASP A 333 -7.69 4.87 18.90
N ARG A 334 -8.22 5.44 20.00
CA ARG A 334 -9.19 6.55 19.97
C ARG A 334 -8.69 7.76 19.17
N ARG A 335 -7.39 8.06 19.22
CA ARG A 335 -6.80 9.22 18.53
C ARG A 335 -6.84 9.02 17.01
N VAL A 336 -6.63 7.78 16.55
CA VAL A 336 -6.74 7.45 15.12
C VAL A 336 -8.19 7.56 14.67
N TYR A 337 -9.14 7.05 15.47
CA TYR A 337 -10.56 7.20 15.19
C TYR A 337 -11.00 8.67 15.11
N ASP A 338 -10.61 9.51 16.08
CA ASP A 338 -10.96 10.93 16.11
C ASP A 338 -10.41 11.68 14.89
N SER A 339 -9.26 11.27 14.35
CA SER A 339 -8.66 11.88 13.16
C SER A 339 -9.50 11.73 11.88
N LEU A 340 -10.44 10.79 11.87
CA LEU A 340 -11.35 10.54 10.75
C LEU A 340 -12.56 11.49 10.75
N ASN A 341 -12.73 12.30 11.79
CA ASN A 341 -13.92 13.15 11.99
C ASN A 341 -15.23 12.34 11.94
N MET A 342 -15.21 11.08 12.43
CA MET A 342 -16.39 10.20 12.45
C MET A 342 -17.29 10.41 13.68
N ARG A 343 -16.97 11.37 14.56
CA ARG A 343 -17.80 11.68 15.74
C ARG A 343 -19.16 12.19 15.30
N THR A 344 -20.23 11.62 15.86
CA THR A 344 -21.61 12.00 15.54
C THR A 344 -22.05 13.25 16.30
N GLY A 345 -21.35 13.60 17.38
CA GLY A 345 -21.75 14.66 18.32
C GLY A 345 -22.77 14.18 19.37
N ASP A 346 -23.17 12.90 19.33
CA ASP A 346 -23.99 12.28 20.36
C ASP A 346 -23.08 11.62 21.41
N ASP A 347 -23.09 12.17 22.62
CA ASP A 347 -22.30 11.69 23.76
C ASP A 347 -22.54 10.20 24.07
N THR A 348 -23.74 9.68 23.80
CA THR A 348 -24.07 8.27 24.07
C THR A 348 -23.38 7.35 23.06
N LEU A 349 -23.45 7.68 21.77
CA LEU A 349 -22.78 6.94 20.69
C LEU A 349 -21.27 7.07 20.78
N ASP A 350 -20.75 8.23 21.18
CA ASP A 350 -19.31 8.45 21.38
C ASP A 350 -18.78 7.56 22.52
N ARG A 351 -19.49 7.46 23.65
CA ARG A 351 -19.13 6.57 24.77
C ARG A 351 -19.27 5.08 24.43
N GLU A 352 -20.26 4.72 23.63
CA GLU A 352 -20.38 3.35 23.12
C GLU A 352 -19.19 3.02 22.21
N THR A 353 -18.79 3.96 21.36
CA THR A 353 -17.62 3.82 20.49
C THR A 353 -16.34 3.68 21.30
N ASP A 354 -16.15 4.44 22.39
CA ASP A 354 -15.01 4.25 23.30
C ASP A 354 -14.94 2.83 23.87
N ARG A 355 -16.08 2.33 24.40
CA ARG A 355 -16.16 0.97 24.93
C ARG A 355 -15.87 -0.08 23.86
N LEU A 356 -16.31 0.17 22.63
CA LEU A 356 -16.09 -0.71 21.50
C LEU A 356 -14.59 -0.76 21.15
N LEU A 357 -13.93 0.39 21.01
CA LEU A 357 -12.49 0.46 20.73
C LEU A 357 -11.67 -0.25 21.82
N ASP A 358 -12.00 -0.02 23.10
CA ASP A 358 -11.36 -0.69 24.24
C ASP A 358 -11.59 -2.21 24.21
N HIS A 359 -12.81 -2.65 23.90
CA HIS A 359 -13.15 -4.06 23.77
C HIS A 359 -12.36 -4.72 22.63
N GLN A 360 -12.27 -4.06 21.47
CA GLN A 360 -11.46 -4.53 20.34
C GLN A 360 -9.97 -4.61 20.70
N ALA A 361 -9.45 -3.60 21.41
CA ALA A 361 -8.06 -3.59 21.88
C ALA A 361 -7.78 -4.76 22.83
N LYS A 362 -8.69 -5.03 23.77
CA LYS A 362 -8.57 -6.16 24.71
C LYS A 362 -8.64 -7.51 23.99
N LYS A 363 -9.57 -7.68 23.05
CA LYS A 363 -9.73 -8.92 22.27
C LYS A 363 -8.50 -9.25 21.42
N LEU A 364 -7.78 -8.22 20.95
CA LEU A 364 -6.54 -8.36 20.20
C LEU A 364 -5.29 -8.45 21.08
N GLU A 365 -5.44 -8.35 22.40
CA GLU A 365 -4.34 -8.29 23.39
C GLU A 365 -3.36 -7.14 23.08
N VAL A 366 -3.90 -5.98 22.71
CA VAL A 366 -3.15 -4.74 22.40
C VAL A 366 -3.54 -3.56 23.30
N SER A 367 -4.28 -3.81 24.37
CA SER A 367 -4.64 -2.79 25.36
C SER A 367 -3.40 -2.18 26.01
N LYS A 368 -3.43 -0.87 26.29
CA LYS A 368 -2.30 -0.13 26.89
C LYS A 368 -1.97 -0.55 28.32
#